data_AF-A0A7S2HTC3-F1
#
_entry.id   AF-A0A7S2HTC3-F1
#
_cell.length_a   1.000
_cell.length_b   1.000
_cell.length_c   1.000
_cell.angle_alpha   90.00
_cell.angle_beta   90.00
_cell.angle_gamma   90.00
#
_symmetry.space_group_name_H-M   'P 1'
#
loop_
_entity.id
_entity.type
_entity.pdbx_description
1 polymer ?
#
loop_
_entity_poly.entity_id
_entity_poly.type
_entity_poly.pdbx_seq_one_letter_code
_entity_poly.pdbx_strand_id
1 'polypeptide(L)'
;ALGDQQLRQFHNDLQDLKGALRVFCRVRPLNTREKNLGDTVGVTVADPFTVSVQGAHGDPQVFAYDAIFDPTTSQVDVFSECRSLIQSAFDGYNVTIFSYGQTGAGKTWTLYGSGREPGISPRTCEEVFHMVNRDSDRLDFDVNASMVELYLNDLRDLLNREKDPPKLEFKSHRQPDGSVAVRLDGVHETKVESSEDLAKVVATGLGQRKVKKTNMNADSSRSHLMLVISFKVTDRASGRPRF
;
A
#
# COMPACT_ATOMS: atom_id res chain seq x y z
N ALA A 1 -20.74 22.38 -1.39
CA ALA A 1 -20.51 22.48 0.06
C ALA A 1 -21.20 21.34 0.81
N LEU A 2 -22.55 21.24 0.82
CA LEU A 2 -23.25 20.14 1.53
C LEU A 2 -23.23 18.78 0.80
N GLY A 3 -23.53 18.76 -0.51
CA GLY A 3 -23.62 17.50 -1.27
C GLY A 3 -22.28 16.76 -1.36
N ASP A 4 -21.17 17.49 -1.46
CA ASP A 4 -19.82 16.92 -1.49
C ASP A 4 -19.40 16.32 -0.13
N GLN A 5 -19.86 16.91 0.97
CA GLN A 5 -19.68 16.34 2.31
C GLN A 5 -20.48 15.05 2.48
N GLN A 6 -21.74 15.04 2.02
CA GLN A 6 -22.60 13.86 2.06
C GLN A 6 -22.07 12.72 1.18
N LEU A 7 -21.57 13.00 -0.03
CA LEU A 7 -20.97 12.01 -0.93
C LEU A 7 -19.77 11.31 -0.28
N ARG A 8 -18.88 12.06 0.37
CA ARG A 8 -17.73 11.49 1.08
C ARG A 8 -18.17 10.68 2.29
N GLN A 9 -19.16 11.17 3.04
CA GLN A 9 -19.69 10.42 4.16
C GLN A 9 -20.27 9.08 3.69
N PHE A 10 -21.11 9.07 2.66
CA PHE A 10 -21.63 7.83 2.08
C PHE A 10 -20.54 6.91 1.51
N HIS A 11 -19.49 7.46 0.89
CA HIS A 11 -18.35 6.66 0.43
C HIS A 11 -17.65 5.95 1.59
N ASN A 12 -17.38 6.66 2.68
CA ASN A 12 -16.69 6.10 3.84
C ASN A 12 -17.60 5.17 4.66
N ASP A 13 -18.88 5.51 4.82
CA ASP A 13 -19.87 4.60 5.41
C ASP A 13 -19.94 3.28 4.60
N LEU A 14 -19.90 3.36 3.27
CA LEU A 14 -19.81 2.17 2.41
C LEU A 14 -18.50 1.40 2.60
N GLN A 15 -17.36 2.08 2.81
CA GLN A 15 -16.11 1.37 3.12
C GLN A 15 -16.16 0.70 4.49
N ASP A 16 -16.75 1.35 5.50
CA ASP A 16 -16.89 0.82 6.85
C ASP A 16 -17.84 -0.39 6.87
N LEU A 17 -18.92 -0.36 6.08
CA LEU A 17 -19.82 -1.50 5.87
C LEU A 17 -19.11 -2.71 5.23
N LYS A 18 -18.07 -2.48 4.42
CA LYS A 18 -17.21 -3.55 3.89
C LYS A 18 -16.22 -4.10 4.92
N GLY A 19 -16.19 -3.54 6.13
CA GLY A 19 -15.35 -3.97 7.24
C GLY A 19 -14.07 -3.14 7.41
N ALA A 20 -13.69 -2.90 8.66
CA ALA A 20 -12.48 -2.16 9.03
C ALA A 20 -11.18 -2.89 8.64
N LEU A 21 -11.24 -4.22 8.51
CA LEU A 21 -10.17 -5.05 7.97
C LEU A 21 -10.72 -5.85 6.80
N ARG A 22 -10.07 -5.72 5.65
CA ARG A 22 -10.35 -6.53 4.46
C ARG A 22 -9.15 -7.37 4.11
N VAL A 23 -9.37 -8.66 3.90
CA VAL A 23 -8.38 -9.66 3.58
C VAL A 23 -8.68 -10.22 2.20
N PHE A 24 -7.80 -9.94 1.25
CA PHE A 24 -7.89 -10.47 -0.10
C PHE A 24 -6.88 -11.61 -0.29
N CYS A 25 -7.32 -12.71 -0.90
CA CYS A 25 -6.43 -13.79 -1.31
C CYS A 25 -6.04 -13.60 -2.78
N ARG A 26 -4.74 -13.57 -3.08
CA ARG A 26 -4.26 -13.51 -4.47
C ARG A 26 -3.48 -14.77 -4.82
N VAL A 27 -4.02 -15.55 -5.73
CA VAL A 27 -3.40 -16.77 -6.23
C VAL A 27 -2.58 -16.44 -7.47
N ARG A 28 -1.28 -16.71 -7.46
CA ARG A 28 -0.42 -16.52 -8.65
C ARG A 28 -0.41 -17.77 -9.53
N PRO A 29 -0.16 -17.64 -10.84
CA PRO A 29 0.09 -18.80 -11.69
C PRO A 29 1.41 -19.50 -11.32
N LEU A 30 1.53 -20.76 -11.75
CA LEU A 30 2.80 -21.49 -11.71
C LEU A 30 3.84 -20.80 -12.60
N ASN A 31 5.06 -20.67 -12.07
CA ASN A 31 6.19 -20.11 -12.80
C ASN A 31 6.84 -21.18 -13.71
N THR A 32 7.74 -20.77 -14.60
CA THR A 32 8.40 -21.68 -15.57
C THR A 32 9.16 -22.81 -14.88
N ARG A 33 9.80 -22.54 -13.74
CA ARG A 33 10.56 -23.56 -13.01
C ARG A 33 9.63 -24.63 -12.43
N GLU A 34 8.53 -24.23 -11.81
CA GLU A 34 7.50 -25.13 -11.26
C GLU A 34 6.90 -26.01 -12.37
N LYS A 35 6.55 -25.41 -13.51
CA LYS A 35 6.07 -26.16 -14.69
C LYS A 35 7.08 -27.18 -15.20
N ASN A 36 8.36 -26.81 -15.27
CA ASN A 36 9.42 -27.71 -15.74
C ASN A 36 9.70 -28.85 -14.76
N LEU A 37 9.42 -28.66 -13.47
CA LEU A 37 9.53 -29.70 -12.44
C LEU A 37 8.30 -30.62 -12.39
N GLY A 38 7.25 -30.30 -13.15
CA GLY A 38 5.99 -31.06 -13.14
C GLY A 38 5.10 -30.75 -11.94
N ASP A 39 5.29 -29.61 -11.28
CA ASP A 39 4.45 -29.20 -10.15
C ASP A 39 3.00 -28.97 -10.62
N THR A 40 2.05 -29.34 -9.77
CA THR A 40 0.61 -29.15 -10.00
C THR A 40 0.05 -27.99 -9.19
N VAL A 41 -1.06 -27.41 -9.66
CA VAL A 41 -1.76 -26.35 -8.92
C VAL A 41 -2.36 -26.93 -7.63
N GLY A 42 -1.88 -26.46 -6.47
CA GLY A 42 -2.35 -26.91 -5.16
C GLY A 42 -3.52 -26.11 -4.57
N VAL A 43 -3.96 -25.05 -5.25
CA VAL A 43 -5.03 -24.15 -4.79
C VAL A 43 -6.11 -24.06 -5.87
N THR A 44 -7.35 -24.35 -5.50
CA THR A 44 -8.53 -24.22 -6.36
C THR A 44 -9.36 -23.03 -5.88
N VAL A 45 -9.70 -22.12 -6.79
CA VAL A 45 -10.68 -21.05 -6.52
C VAL A 45 -12.06 -21.65 -6.74
N ALA A 46 -12.84 -21.81 -5.66
CA ALA A 46 -14.17 -22.40 -5.73
C ALA A 46 -15.22 -21.37 -6.19
N ASP A 47 -15.10 -20.15 -5.69
CA ASP A 47 -15.94 -19.00 -6.02
C ASP A 47 -15.16 -17.69 -5.71
N PRO A 48 -15.70 -16.49 -5.97
CA PRO A 48 -15.02 -15.21 -5.73
C PRO A 48 -14.58 -14.93 -4.28
N PHE A 49 -15.01 -15.73 -3.30
CA PHE A 49 -14.76 -15.54 -1.87
C PHE A 49 -14.12 -16.77 -1.21
N THR A 50 -14.15 -17.94 -1.86
CA THR A 50 -13.67 -19.20 -1.30
C THR A 50 -12.54 -19.86 -2.12
N VAL A 51 -11.42 -20.21 -1.46
CA VAL A 51 -10.37 -21.11 -1.99
C VAL A 51 -10.37 -22.44 -1.26
N SER A 52 -9.99 -23.50 -1.97
CA SER A 52 -9.69 -24.82 -1.44
C SER A 52 -8.23 -25.17 -1.68
N VAL A 53 -7.53 -25.57 -0.64
CA VAL A 53 -6.12 -26.02 -0.68
C VAL A 53 -6.07 -27.51 -0.41
N GLN A 54 -5.33 -28.28 -1.21
CA GLN A 54 -5.12 -29.70 -0.93
C GLN A 54 -4.35 -29.86 0.39
N GLY A 55 -4.99 -30.47 1.39
CA GLY A 55 -4.37 -30.74 2.68
C GLY A 55 -3.36 -31.89 2.62
N ALA A 56 -2.39 -31.88 3.54
CA ALA A 56 -1.35 -32.91 3.64
C ALA A 56 -1.91 -34.34 3.91
N HIS A 57 -3.17 -34.43 4.36
CA HIS A 57 -3.84 -35.69 4.71
C HIS A 57 -4.96 -36.08 3.72
N GLY A 58 -5.02 -35.45 2.54
CA GLY A 58 -5.98 -35.77 1.49
C GLY A 58 -7.29 -34.99 1.56
N ASP A 59 -7.67 -34.50 2.74
CA ASP A 59 -8.86 -33.65 2.88
C ASP A 59 -8.57 -32.20 2.42
N PRO A 60 -9.39 -31.63 1.53
CA PRO A 60 -9.27 -30.23 1.13
C PRO A 60 -9.59 -29.29 2.29
N GLN A 61 -8.73 -28.29 2.51
CA GLN A 61 -8.99 -27.21 3.45
C GLN A 61 -9.58 -26.02 2.73
N VAL A 62 -10.73 -25.53 3.23
CA VAL A 62 -11.47 -24.43 2.63
C VAL A 62 -11.26 -23.15 3.44
N PHE A 63 -10.96 -22.04 2.75
CA PHE A 63 -10.74 -20.73 3.36
C PHE A 63 -11.58 -19.68 2.65
N ALA A 64 -12.24 -18.82 3.44
CA ALA A 64 -13.04 -17.70 2.95
C ALA A 64 -12.30 -16.36 3.18
N TYR A 65 -12.47 -15.44 2.23
CA TYR A 65 -11.84 -14.12 2.19
C TYR A 65 -12.84 -13.09 1.67
N ASP A 66 -12.54 -11.80 1.84
CA ASP A 66 -13.39 -10.71 1.32
C ASP A 66 -13.40 -10.63 -0.21
N ALA A 67 -12.32 -11.11 -0.84
CA ALA A 67 -12.21 -11.31 -2.28
C ALA A 67 -11.07 -12.29 -2.60
N ILE A 68 -11.22 -12.99 -3.72
CA ILE A 68 -10.19 -13.86 -4.29
C ILE A 68 -9.84 -13.39 -5.68
N PHE A 69 -8.56 -13.11 -5.87
CA PHE A 69 -7.95 -12.81 -7.16
C PHE A 69 -7.30 -14.09 -7.69
N ASP A 70 -7.91 -14.67 -8.71
CA ASP A 70 -7.41 -15.87 -9.36
C ASP A 70 -6.13 -15.59 -10.19
N PRO A 71 -5.45 -16.62 -10.73
CA PRO A 71 -4.23 -16.45 -11.51
C PRO A 71 -4.38 -15.61 -12.80
N THR A 72 -5.60 -15.36 -13.26
CA THR A 72 -5.90 -14.56 -14.45
C THR A 72 -6.24 -13.11 -14.13
N THR A 73 -6.46 -12.79 -12.84
CA THR A 73 -6.81 -11.45 -12.39
C THR A 73 -5.65 -10.48 -12.62
N SER A 74 -5.93 -9.39 -13.37
CA SER A 74 -4.91 -8.42 -13.76
C SER A 74 -4.48 -7.52 -12.61
N GLN A 75 -3.35 -6.83 -12.76
CA GLN A 75 -2.93 -5.80 -11.80
C GLN A 75 -3.92 -4.62 -11.71
N VAL A 76 -4.64 -4.33 -12.80
CA VAL A 76 -5.65 -3.26 -12.84
C VAL A 76 -6.82 -3.64 -11.94
N ASP A 77 -7.30 -4.88 -12.06
CA ASP A 77 -8.45 -5.36 -11.30
C ASP A 77 -8.14 -5.41 -9.79
N VAL A 78 -6.95 -5.89 -9.43
CA VAL A 78 -6.48 -5.86 -8.03
C VAL A 78 -6.40 -4.41 -7.50
N PHE A 79 -5.90 -3.47 -8.31
CA PHE A 79 -5.84 -2.07 -7.90
C PHE A 79 -7.22 -1.43 -7.76
N SER A 80 -8.19 -1.82 -8.59
CA SER A 80 -9.56 -1.31 -8.53
C SER A 80 -10.18 -1.48 -7.14
N GLU A 81 -9.94 -2.63 -6.48
CA GLU A 81 -10.38 -2.89 -5.11
C GLU A 81 -9.70 -2.00 -4.05
N CYS A 82 -8.47 -1.56 -4.33
CA CYS A 82 -7.71 -0.67 -3.47
C CYS A 82 -7.97 0.82 -3.75
N ARG A 83 -8.52 1.17 -4.92
CA ARG A 83 -8.70 2.57 -5.34
C ARG A 83 -9.59 3.35 -4.37
N SER A 84 -10.67 2.73 -3.87
CA SER A 84 -11.58 3.37 -2.92
C SER A 84 -10.91 3.74 -1.59
N LEU A 85 -9.90 2.98 -1.18
CA LEU A 85 -9.11 3.26 0.02
C LEU A 85 -8.24 4.51 -0.15
N ILE A 86 -7.75 4.79 -1.36
CA ILE A 86 -7.01 6.03 -1.64
C ILE A 86 -7.95 7.23 -1.46
N GLN A 87 -9.20 7.13 -1.91
CA GLN A 87 -10.20 8.16 -1.66
C GLN A 87 -10.48 8.36 -0.16
N SER A 88 -10.56 7.28 0.63
CA SER A 88 -10.68 7.40 2.09
C SER A 88 -9.47 8.11 2.71
N ALA A 89 -8.25 7.88 2.21
CA ALA A 89 -7.07 8.61 2.67
C ALA A 89 -7.16 10.12 2.41
N PHE A 90 -7.68 10.52 1.24
CA PHE A 90 -7.95 11.93 0.92
C PHE A 90 -9.08 12.54 1.76
N ASP A 91 -10.01 11.71 2.23
CA ASP A 91 -11.09 12.11 3.11
C ASP A 91 -10.68 12.14 4.60
N GLY A 92 -9.38 11.99 4.89
CA GLY A 92 -8.82 12.15 6.23
C GLY A 92 -8.69 10.85 7.03
N TYR A 93 -8.96 9.70 6.43
CA TYR A 93 -8.85 8.40 7.10
C TYR A 93 -7.43 7.83 6.99
N ASN A 94 -6.96 7.18 8.04
CA ASN A 94 -5.69 6.45 8.00
C ASN A 94 -5.90 5.11 7.29
N VAL A 95 -5.18 4.89 6.20
CA VAL A 95 -5.31 3.70 5.35
C VAL A 95 -3.98 2.96 5.29
N THR A 96 -4.03 1.65 5.47
CA THR A 96 -2.87 0.77 5.30
C THR A 96 -3.20 -0.35 4.31
N ILE A 97 -2.37 -0.49 3.28
CA ILE A 97 -2.41 -1.62 2.35
C ILE A 97 -1.07 -2.35 2.48
N PHE A 98 -1.12 -3.65 2.78
CA PHE A 98 0.08 -4.46 2.88
C PHE A 98 -0.13 -5.83 2.21
N SER A 99 0.96 -6.43 1.77
CA SER A 99 0.96 -7.77 1.18
C SER A 99 1.64 -8.76 2.11
N TYR A 100 1.02 -9.90 2.35
CA TYR A 100 1.56 -10.99 3.17
C TYR A 100 1.67 -12.29 2.36
N GLY A 101 2.62 -13.15 2.73
CA GLY A 101 2.84 -14.45 2.09
C GLY A 101 4.31 -14.87 2.08
N GLN A 102 4.58 -16.13 1.74
CA GLN A 102 5.94 -16.67 1.67
C GLN A 102 6.80 -16.04 0.57
N THR A 103 8.11 -16.30 0.59
CA THR A 103 9.01 -15.90 -0.50
C THR A 103 8.55 -16.54 -1.81
N GLY A 104 8.49 -15.74 -2.88
CA GLY A 104 7.97 -16.20 -4.18
C GLY A 104 6.44 -16.21 -4.30
N ALA A 105 5.67 -15.84 -3.27
CA ALA A 105 4.20 -15.80 -3.35
C ALA A 105 3.64 -14.66 -4.22
N GLY A 106 4.45 -13.66 -4.58
CA GLY A 106 4.00 -12.53 -5.41
C GLY A 106 3.81 -11.19 -4.69
N LYS A 107 4.23 -11.04 -3.42
CA LYS A 107 4.16 -9.77 -2.67
C LYS A 107 4.67 -8.55 -3.45
N THR A 108 5.90 -8.64 -3.96
CA THR A 108 6.53 -7.57 -4.74
C THR A 108 5.81 -7.33 -6.07
N TRP A 109 5.29 -8.39 -6.70
CA TRP A 109 4.48 -8.27 -7.90
C TRP A 109 3.18 -7.50 -7.62
N THR A 110 2.47 -7.82 -6.54
CA THR A 110 1.24 -7.11 -6.16
C THR A 110 1.49 -5.64 -5.85
N LEU A 111 2.49 -5.33 -5.01
CA LEU A 111 2.73 -3.95 -4.60
C LEU A 111 3.39 -3.10 -5.68
N TYR A 112 4.41 -3.60 -6.39
CA TYR A 112 5.19 -2.80 -7.33
C TYR A 112 5.00 -3.22 -8.78
N GLY A 113 4.77 -4.51 -9.03
CA GLY A 113 4.57 -5.04 -10.36
C GLY A 113 5.83 -4.96 -11.22
N SER A 114 5.64 -4.69 -12.51
CA SER A 114 6.70 -4.50 -13.49
C SER A 114 6.43 -3.23 -14.31
N GLY A 115 7.40 -2.80 -15.11
CA GLY A 115 7.21 -1.63 -15.99
C GLY A 115 6.10 -1.81 -17.03
N ARG A 116 5.72 -3.05 -17.38
CA ARG A 116 4.60 -3.33 -18.30
C ARG A 116 3.28 -3.51 -17.55
N GLU A 117 3.35 -4.07 -16.36
CA GLU A 117 2.20 -4.34 -15.50
C GLU A 117 2.42 -3.72 -14.11
N PRO A 118 2.18 -2.41 -13.97
CA PRO A 118 2.38 -1.71 -12.71
C PRO A 118 1.43 -2.27 -11.64
N GLY A 119 1.97 -2.47 -10.44
CA GLY A 119 1.23 -2.94 -9.27
C GLY A 119 0.48 -1.81 -8.55
N ILE A 120 0.13 -2.04 -7.29
CA ILE A 120 -0.64 -1.09 -6.47
C ILE A 120 0.10 0.24 -6.30
N SER A 121 1.36 0.24 -5.87
CA SER A 121 2.12 1.45 -5.52
C SER A 121 2.30 2.42 -6.69
N PRO A 122 2.74 2.01 -7.91
CA PRO A 122 2.82 2.92 -9.04
C PRO A 122 1.45 3.52 -9.42
N ARG A 123 0.37 2.70 -9.38
CA ARG A 123 -0.99 3.17 -9.65
C ARG A 123 -1.51 4.12 -8.58
N THR A 124 -1.14 3.91 -7.31
CA THR A 124 -1.40 4.86 -6.24
C THR A 124 -0.72 6.20 -6.52
N CYS A 125 0.49 6.22 -7.07
CA CYS A 125 1.17 7.48 -7.42
C CYS A 125 0.37 8.29 -8.45
N GLU A 126 -0.15 7.62 -9.47
CA GLU A 126 -1.01 8.23 -10.50
C GLU A 126 -2.35 8.68 -9.91
N GLU A 127 -3.03 7.82 -9.15
CA GLU A 127 -4.36 8.11 -8.60
C GLU A 127 -4.32 9.27 -7.59
N VAL A 128 -3.29 9.34 -6.75
CA VAL A 128 -3.09 10.45 -5.81
C VAL A 128 -3.11 11.79 -6.55
N PHE A 129 -2.31 11.93 -7.60
CA PHE A 129 -2.24 13.20 -8.32
C PHE A 129 -3.41 13.42 -9.27
N HIS A 130 -4.07 12.36 -9.73
CA HIS A 130 -5.37 12.49 -10.39
C HIS A 130 -6.40 13.17 -9.47
N MET A 131 -6.44 12.78 -8.19
CA MET A 131 -7.35 13.35 -7.20
C MET A 131 -6.96 14.78 -6.78
N VAL A 132 -5.66 15.03 -6.56
CA VAL A 132 -5.15 16.40 -6.29
C VAL A 132 -5.58 17.35 -7.40
N ASN A 133 -5.38 16.96 -8.66
CA ASN A 133 -5.73 17.79 -9.80
C ASN A 133 -7.25 18.00 -9.93
N ARG A 134 -8.05 16.94 -9.70
CA ARG A 134 -9.52 16.98 -9.76
C ARG A 134 -10.10 18.02 -8.80
N ASP A 135 -9.53 18.14 -7.60
CA ASP A 135 -10.09 18.98 -6.53
C ASP A 135 -9.30 20.29 -6.29
N SER A 136 -8.30 20.58 -7.14
CA SER A 136 -7.36 21.71 -7.01
C SER A 136 -7.99 23.11 -7.05
N ASP A 137 -9.18 23.26 -7.66
CA ASP A 137 -9.91 24.52 -7.67
C ASP A 137 -10.46 24.90 -6.29
N ARG A 138 -10.66 23.91 -5.40
CA ARG A 138 -11.34 24.07 -4.11
C ARG A 138 -10.44 23.81 -2.92
N LEU A 139 -9.41 22.98 -3.10
CA LEU A 139 -8.58 22.46 -2.03
C LEU A 139 -7.11 22.71 -2.33
N ASP A 140 -6.37 23.09 -1.30
CA ASP A 140 -4.92 23.07 -1.30
C ASP A 140 -4.42 21.76 -0.69
N PHE A 141 -3.49 21.13 -1.40
CA PHE A 141 -2.88 19.87 -1.01
C PHE A 141 -1.40 20.07 -0.73
N ASP A 142 -0.96 19.61 0.43
CA ASP A 142 0.45 19.41 0.76
C ASP A 142 0.68 17.91 0.93
N VAL A 143 1.38 17.33 -0.06
CA VAL A 143 1.61 15.88 -0.17
C VAL A 143 3.08 15.62 0.11
N ASN A 144 3.33 14.77 1.10
CA ASN A 144 4.67 14.36 1.50
C ASN A 144 4.78 12.84 1.42
N ALA A 145 5.96 12.34 1.07
CA ALA A 145 6.22 10.92 0.97
C ALA A 145 7.52 10.51 1.66
N SER A 146 7.50 9.34 2.28
CA SER A 146 8.64 8.73 2.95
C SER A 146 8.74 7.26 2.59
N MET A 147 9.97 6.72 2.60
CA MET A 147 10.21 5.31 2.32
C MET A 147 11.14 4.71 3.36
N VAL A 148 10.66 3.68 4.05
CA VAL A 148 11.29 3.14 5.26
C VAL A 148 11.42 1.63 5.13
N GLU A 149 12.56 1.10 5.56
CA GLU A 149 12.79 -0.33 5.70
C GLU A 149 12.83 -0.70 7.18
N LEU A 150 12.05 -1.70 7.59
CA LEU A 150 12.19 -2.37 8.88
C LEU A 150 12.97 -3.66 8.64
N TYR A 151 14.21 -3.71 9.12
CA TYR A 151 15.11 -4.86 8.98
C TYR A 151 15.57 -5.33 10.35
N LEU A 152 15.21 -6.54 10.76
CA LEU A 152 15.60 -7.11 12.06
C LEU A 152 15.34 -6.15 13.25
N ASN A 153 14.15 -5.56 13.32
CA ASN A 153 13.73 -4.55 14.32
C ASN A 153 14.44 -3.19 14.23
N ASP A 154 15.27 -2.96 13.22
CA ASP A 154 15.92 -1.68 12.95
C ASP A 154 15.16 -0.92 11.86
N LEU A 155 14.69 0.29 12.19
CA LEU A 155 14.02 1.18 11.25
C LEU A 155 15.07 2.00 10.50
N ARG A 156 14.97 1.98 9.17
CA ARG A 156 15.93 2.62 8.29
C ARG A 156 15.22 3.52 7.31
N ASP A 157 15.61 4.78 7.31
CA ASP A 157 15.23 5.71 6.28
C ASP A 157 15.95 5.35 4.96
N LEU A 158 15.18 5.21 3.88
CA LEU A 158 15.72 4.91 2.55
C LEU A 158 15.89 6.16 1.68
N LEU A 159 15.48 7.33 2.16
CA LEU A 159 15.55 8.60 1.45
C LEU A 159 16.56 9.55 2.10
N ASN A 160 16.76 9.47 3.42
CA ASN A 160 17.75 10.29 4.12
C ASN A 160 19.19 9.90 3.72
N ARG A 161 20.00 10.90 3.35
CA ARG A 161 21.42 10.77 2.96
C ARG A 161 22.39 11.47 3.90
N GLU A 162 21.88 12.01 5.01
CA GLU A 162 22.71 12.66 6.01
C GLU A 162 23.67 11.66 6.66
N LYS A 163 24.84 12.15 7.09
CA LYS A 163 25.85 11.33 7.75
C LYS A 163 25.40 10.89 9.15
N ASP A 164 24.59 11.71 9.81
CA ASP A 164 24.05 11.48 11.14
C ASP A 164 22.54 11.74 11.13
N PRO A 165 21.74 10.79 10.58
CA PRO A 165 20.31 10.97 10.43
C PRO A 165 19.60 10.90 11.79
N PRO A 166 18.45 11.57 11.95
CA PRO A 166 17.62 11.43 13.15
C PRO A 166 17.25 9.97 13.40
N LYS A 167 17.13 9.61 14.68
CA LYS A 167 16.65 8.28 15.07
C LYS A 167 15.17 8.15 14.74
N LEU A 168 14.82 7.07 14.04
CA LEU A 168 13.44 6.73 13.70
C LEU A 168 12.73 6.08 14.88
N GLU A 169 11.60 6.65 15.31
CA GLU A 169 10.83 6.13 16.44
C GLU A 169 9.32 6.28 16.21
N PHE A 170 8.55 5.22 16.50
CA PHE A 170 7.10 5.31 16.54
C PHE A 170 6.66 6.02 17.82
N LYS A 171 5.93 7.13 17.69
CA LYS A 171 5.40 7.90 18.81
C LYS A 171 3.89 8.08 18.70
N SER A 172 3.26 8.11 19.87
CA SER A 172 1.83 8.40 20.02
C SER A 172 1.64 9.91 20.09
N HIS A 173 0.81 10.44 19.20
CA HIS A 173 0.46 11.86 19.10
C HIS A 173 -1.02 12.03 19.39
N ARG A 174 -1.36 12.89 20.36
CA ARG A 174 -2.76 13.22 20.66
C ARG A 174 -3.29 14.19 19.61
N GLN A 175 -4.41 13.83 19.00
CA GLN A 175 -5.10 14.65 18.00
C GLN A 175 -6.06 15.66 18.66
N PRO A 176 -6.47 16.72 17.93
CA PRO A 176 -7.42 17.72 18.45
C PRO A 176 -8.77 17.15 18.88
N ASP A 177 -9.22 16.05 18.26
CA ASP A 177 -10.45 15.33 18.60
C ASP A 177 -10.31 14.41 19.83
N GLY A 178 -9.13 14.38 20.45
CA GLY A 178 -8.82 13.54 21.61
C GLY A 178 -8.34 12.13 21.28
N SER A 179 -8.34 11.73 20.00
CA SER A 179 -7.80 10.45 19.54
C SER A 179 -6.27 10.41 19.64
N VAL A 180 -5.69 9.21 19.55
CA VAL A 180 -4.23 9.01 19.55
C VAL A 180 -3.82 8.41 18.21
N ALA A 181 -2.97 9.11 17.46
CA ALA A 181 -2.38 8.62 16.23
C ALA A 181 -0.93 8.21 16.46
N VAL A 182 -0.54 7.05 15.94
CA VAL A 182 0.88 6.65 15.93
C VAL A 182 1.53 7.23 14.68
N ARG A 183 2.63 7.95 14.84
CA ARG A 183 3.44 8.49 13.73
C ARG A 183 4.88 8.03 13.86
N LEU A 184 5.58 7.97 12.73
CA LEU A 184 7.01 7.70 12.69
C LEU A 184 7.76 9.04 12.74
N ASP A 185 8.33 9.35 13.89
CA ASP A 185 9.14 10.55 14.08
C ASP A 185 10.55 10.36 13.47
N GLY A 186 11.14 11.47 13.02
CA GLY A 186 12.51 11.50 12.51
C GLY A 186 12.68 11.00 11.08
N VAL A 187 11.60 10.52 10.44
CA VAL A 187 11.62 10.10 9.04
C VAL A 187 11.74 11.30 8.12
N HIS A 188 12.54 11.17 7.07
CA HIS A 188 12.65 12.15 6.02
C HIS A 188 11.37 12.18 5.19
N GLU A 189 10.71 13.33 5.20
CA GLU A 189 9.54 13.61 4.39
C GLU A 189 9.95 14.39 3.15
N THR A 190 9.74 13.80 1.98
CA THR A 190 9.96 14.46 0.70
C THR A 190 8.64 15.04 0.21
N LYS A 191 8.59 16.37 0.05
CA LYS A 191 7.46 17.04 -0.60
C LYS A 191 7.37 16.58 -2.05
N VAL A 192 6.16 16.20 -2.49
CA VAL A 192 5.89 15.75 -3.86
C VAL A 192 4.81 16.61 -4.50
N GLU A 193 5.03 17.04 -5.74
CA GLU A 193 4.13 17.96 -6.46
C GLU A 193 3.54 17.33 -7.74
N SER A 194 3.96 16.11 -8.07
CA SER A 194 3.48 15.35 -9.22
C SER A 194 3.54 13.84 -8.99
N SER A 195 2.80 13.09 -9.82
CA SER A 195 2.87 11.62 -9.86
C SER A 195 4.29 11.12 -10.11
N GLU A 196 5.04 11.85 -10.94
CA GLU A 196 6.42 11.60 -11.29
C GLU A 196 7.35 11.78 -10.10
N ASP A 197 7.15 12.80 -9.26
CA ASP A 197 7.95 13.01 -8.06
C ASP A 197 7.71 11.92 -7.03
N LEU A 198 6.45 11.52 -6.84
CA LEU A 198 6.11 10.41 -5.96
C LEU A 198 6.68 9.08 -6.49
N ALA A 199 6.63 8.85 -7.80
CA ALA A 199 7.28 7.69 -8.42
C ALA A 199 8.81 7.71 -8.26
N LYS A 200 9.45 8.89 -8.33
CA LYS A 200 10.90 9.04 -8.07
C LYS A 200 11.26 8.70 -6.63
N VAL A 201 10.42 9.08 -5.65
CA VAL A 201 10.60 8.68 -4.24
C VAL A 201 10.60 7.16 -4.12
N VAL A 202 9.61 6.49 -4.71
CA VAL A 202 9.51 5.02 -4.72
C VAL A 202 10.73 4.39 -5.37
N ALA A 203 11.12 4.87 -6.56
CA ALA A 203 12.28 4.35 -7.29
C ALA A 203 13.59 4.54 -6.50
N THR A 204 13.75 5.68 -5.83
CA THR A 204 14.92 5.99 -5.00
C THR A 204 15.04 5.02 -3.84
N GLY A 205 13.97 4.82 -3.05
CA GLY A 205 14.02 3.92 -1.91
C GLY A 205 14.18 2.45 -2.32
N LEU A 206 13.55 2.01 -3.43
CA LEU A 206 13.81 0.67 -4.00
C LEU A 206 15.27 0.49 -4.42
N GLY A 207 15.88 1.52 -5.01
CA GLY A 207 17.31 1.54 -5.37
C GLY A 207 18.20 1.39 -4.13
N GLN A 208 17.93 2.16 -3.07
CA GLN A 208 18.69 2.10 -1.82
C GLN A 208 18.57 0.74 -1.14
N ARG A 209 17.37 0.16 -1.12
CA ARG A 209 17.15 -1.19 -0.62
C ARG A 209 18.00 -2.22 -1.36
N LYS A 210 18.13 -2.10 -2.69
CA LYS A 210 18.93 -3.02 -3.51
C LYS A 210 20.43 -2.95 -3.18
N VAL A 211 20.98 -1.74 -3.06
CA VAL A 211 22.40 -1.52 -2.70
C VAL A 211 22.72 -2.08 -1.31
N LYS A 212 21.83 -1.90 -0.34
CA LYS A 212 22.01 -2.43 1.01
C LYS A 212 21.96 -3.97 1.05
N LYS A 213 21.12 -4.61 0.23
CA LYS A 213 21.13 -6.08 0.08
C LYS A 213 22.46 -6.63 -0.39
N THR A 214 23.06 -6.01 -1.41
CA THR A 214 24.35 -6.44 -1.94
C THR A 214 25.49 -6.25 -0.94
N ASN A 215 25.45 -5.22 -0.10
CA ASN A 215 26.49 -4.98 0.90
C ASN A 215 26.38 -5.86 2.16
N MET A 216 25.20 -6.41 2.47
CA MET A 216 24.95 -7.08 3.77
C MET A 216 24.53 -8.55 3.68
N ASN A 217 24.59 -9.21 2.51
CA ASN A 217 23.98 -10.54 2.30
C ASN A 217 22.52 -10.60 2.84
N ALA A 218 21.80 -9.49 2.75
CA ALA A 218 20.50 -9.35 3.39
C ALA A 218 19.41 -10.00 2.54
N ASP A 219 18.71 -10.96 3.14
CA ASP A 219 17.55 -11.59 2.51
C ASP A 219 16.34 -10.63 2.52
N SER A 220 15.72 -10.44 1.36
CA SER A 220 14.43 -9.74 1.21
C SER A 220 13.35 -10.23 2.16
N SER A 221 13.42 -11.51 2.55
CA SER A 221 12.44 -12.14 3.44
C SER A 221 12.48 -11.57 4.86
N ARG A 222 13.63 -10.99 5.26
CA ARG A 222 13.87 -10.44 6.60
C ARG A 222 13.69 -8.93 6.70
N SER A 223 13.20 -8.30 5.62
CA SER A 223 12.99 -6.85 5.56
C SER A 223 11.59 -6.50 5.07
N HIS A 224 10.92 -5.63 5.82
CA HIS A 224 9.65 -5.03 5.45
C HIS A 224 9.89 -3.65 4.86
N LEU A 225 9.16 -3.33 3.80
CA LEU A 225 9.29 -2.06 3.10
C LEU A 225 7.98 -1.31 3.21
N MET A 226 8.05 -0.07 3.68
CA MET A 226 6.91 0.81 3.88
C MET A 226 7.08 2.05 3.01
N LEU A 227 6.04 2.34 2.23
CA LEU A 227 5.83 3.64 1.59
C LEU A 227 4.78 4.36 2.42
N VAL A 228 5.11 5.54 2.92
CA VAL A 228 4.19 6.39 3.68
C VAL A 228 3.90 7.61 2.82
N ILE A 229 2.61 7.90 2.61
CA ILE A 229 2.15 9.10 1.90
C ILE A 229 1.27 9.85 2.88
N SER A 230 1.65 11.09 3.17
CA SER A 230 0.98 11.97 4.11
C SER A 230 0.31 13.10 3.34
N PHE A 231 -0.97 13.34 3.63
CA PHE A 231 -1.77 14.41 3.04
C PHE A 231 -2.12 15.45 4.09
N LYS A 232 -1.92 16.72 3.76
CA LYS A 232 -2.55 17.84 4.46
C LYS A 232 -3.43 18.58 3.47
N VAL A 233 -4.71 18.64 3.78
CA VAL A 233 -5.74 19.20 2.90
C VAL A 233 -6.33 20.44 3.56
N THR A 234 -6.32 21.57 2.86
CA THR A 234 -6.88 22.84 3.34
C THR A 234 -7.95 23.32 2.38
N ASP A 235 -9.11 23.74 2.89
CA ASP A 235 -10.16 24.32 2.07
C ASP A 235 -9.81 25.75 1.69
N ARG A 236 -9.80 26.08 0.39
CA ARG A 236 -9.37 27.39 -0.10
C ARG A 236 -10.30 28.54 0.33
N ALA A 237 -11.59 28.26 0.44
CA ALA A 237 -12.58 29.29 0.77
C ALA A 237 -12.50 29.70 2.25
N SER A 238 -12.24 28.73 3.13
CA SER A 238 -12.21 28.94 4.58
C SER A 238 -10.81 29.07 5.17
N GLY A 239 -9.77 28.63 4.44
CA GLY A 239 -8.38 28.54 4.91
C GLY A 239 -8.18 27.52 6.03
N ARG A 240 -9.18 26.67 6.31
CA ARG A 240 -9.14 25.71 7.42
C ARG A 240 -8.66 24.34 6.95
N PRO A 241 -7.88 23.61 7.77
CA PRO A 241 -7.63 22.19 7.54
C PRO A 241 -8.97 21.46 7.43
N ARG A 242 -9.06 20.56 6.47
CA ARG A 242 -10.27 19.75 6.25
C ARG A 242 -10.40 18.67 7.34
N PHE A 243 -9.26 18.24 7.90
CA PHE A 243 -9.11 17.23 8.97
C PHE A 243 -7.85 17.54 9.79
#